data_AF-A0A822GPS5-F1
#
_entry.id   AF-A0A822GPS5-F1
#
_cell.length_a   1.000
_cell.length_b   1.000
_cell.length_c   1.000
_cell.angle_alpha   90.00
_cell.angle_beta   90.00
_cell.angle_gamma   90.00
#
_symmetry.space_group_name_H-M   'P 1'
#
loop_
_entity.id
_entity.type
_entity.pdbx_description
1 polymer ?
#
loop_
_entity_poly.entity_id
_entity_poly.type
_entity_poly.pdbx_seq_one_letter_code
_entity_poly.pdbx_strand_id
1 'polypeptide(L)'
;HSDLTLRKVRRHVLQLTQHWKNANNNVQYRLNILKRTQTAVEELRRKCDRLHAHLLEIELAYAHKPQIKALNSEQIPAEIEQAKHLLATLMSCKTSIDDIQQTAQTVENEYDIHVINRAQELNQRWEHSVGSVSQRIQSLQDSLKHTTSDIYSSSVEYPWQRAIAVNKIPYYINHSDQTTSWDHPKM
;
A
#
# COMPACT_ATOMS: atom_id res chain seq x y z
N HIS A 1 57.84 47.54 -31.05
CA HIS A 1 57.32 46.93 -29.81
C HIS A 1 55.80 47.03 -29.68
N SER A 2 55.17 48.12 -30.12
CA SER A 2 53.73 48.38 -30.01
C SER A 2 52.83 47.32 -30.68
N ASP A 3 53.21 46.83 -31.87
CA ASP A 3 52.39 45.86 -32.64
C ASP A 3 52.30 44.46 -31.97
N LEU A 4 53.34 44.08 -31.24
CA LEU A 4 53.40 42.82 -30.48
C LEU A 4 52.49 42.86 -29.24
N THR A 5 52.38 44.02 -28.59
CA THR A 5 51.47 44.24 -27.46
C THR A 5 50.01 44.20 -27.91
N LEU A 6 49.68 44.81 -29.05
CA LEU A 6 48.34 44.82 -29.61
C LEU A 6 47.86 43.40 -29.98
N ARG A 7 48.73 42.56 -30.54
CA ARG A 7 48.46 41.13 -30.81
C ARG A 7 48.24 40.30 -29.54
N LYS A 8 48.99 40.59 -28.46
CA LYS A 8 48.80 39.93 -27.16
C LYS A 8 47.46 40.31 -26.54
N VAL A 9 47.10 41.60 -26.57
CA VAL A 9 45.80 42.08 -26.08
C VAL A 9 44.64 41.47 -26.87
N ARG A 10 44.70 41.46 -28.21
CA ARG A 10 43.68 40.80 -29.05
C ARG A 10 43.49 39.33 -28.69
N ARG A 11 44.57 38.59 -28.46
CA ARG A 11 44.50 37.18 -28.02
C ARG A 11 43.82 37.02 -26.66
N HIS A 12 44.16 37.86 -25.68
CA HIS A 12 43.52 37.82 -24.36
C HIS A 12 42.03 38.18 -24.44
N VAL A 13 41.65 39.18 -25.24
CA VAL A 13 40.25 39.55 -25.45
C VAL A 13 39.47 38.38 -26.08
N LEU A 14 40.04 37.69 -27.08
CA LEU A 14 39.42 36.50 -27.67
C LEU A 14 39.26 35.36 -26.64
N GLN A 15 40.29 35.11 -25.83
CA GLN A 15 40.23 34.11 -24.77
C GLN A 15 39.16 34.45 -23.72
N LEU A 16 39.10 35.71 -23.26
CA LEU A 16 38.07 36.19 -22.34
C LEU A 16 36.66 36.05 -22.93
N THR A 17 36.50 36.38 -24.21
CA THR A 17 35.22 36.24 -24.91
C THR A 17 34.80 34.77 -24.99
N GLN A 18 35.75 33.86 -25.23
CA GLN A 18 35.48 32.42 -25.27
C GLN A 18 35.13 31.88 -23.88
N HIS A 19 35.88 32.27 -22.84
CA HIS A 19 35.56 31.90 -21.46
C HIS A 19 34.19 32.41 -21.03
N TRP A 20 33.86 33.65 -21.38
CA TRP A 20 32.55 34.23 -21.12
C TRP A 20 31.42 33.44 -21.80
N LYS A 21 31.59 33.09 -23.09
CA LYS A 21 30.63 32.24 -23.80
C LYS A 21 30.46 30.87 -23.14
N ASN A 22 31.57 30.23 -22.75
CA ASN A 22 31.53 28.93 -22.09
C ASN A 22 30.82 29.01 -20.73
N ALA A 23 31.14 30.03 -19.92
CA ALA A 23 30.49 30.26 -18.63
C ALA A 23 28.99 30.53 -18.81
N ASN A 24 28.61 31.38 -19.76
CA ASN A 24 27.20 31.66 -20.06
C ASN A 24 26.46 30.39 -20.50
N ASN A 25 27.05 29.58 -21.38
CA ASN A 25 26.44 28.31 -21.80
C ASN A 25 26.28 27.34 -20.63
N ASN A 26 27.26 27.27 -19.72
CA ASN A 26 27.18 26.44 -18.52
C ASN A 26 26.07 26.91 -17.56
N VAL A 27 25.95 28.21 -17.34
CA VAL A 27 24.88 28.81 -16.52
C VAL A 27 23.51 28.52 -17.13
N GLN A 28 23.34 28.69 -18.44
CA GLN A 28 22.08 28.39 -19.13
C GLN A 28 21.71 26.90 -19.04
N TYR A 29 22.70 26.01 -19.19
CA TYR A 29 22.50 24.58 -19.02
C TYR A 29 22.02 24.22 -17.60
N ARG A 30 22.70 24.73 -16.56
CA ARG A 30 22.30 24.50 -15.16
C ARG A 30 20.92 25.08 -14.85
N LEU A 31 20.62 26.27 -15.36
CA LEU A 31 19.32 26.91 -15.19
C LEU A 31 18.18 26.09 -15.83
N ASN A 32 18.44 25.46 -16.98
CA ASN A 32 17.47 24.57 -17.61
C ASN A 32 17.25 23.28 -16.79
N ILE A 33 18.30 22.72 -16.17
CA ILE A 33 18.17 21.59 -15.25
C ILE A 33 17.31 22.00 -14.04
N LEU A 34 17.64 23.11 -13.38
CA LEU A 34 16.91 23.59 -12.21
C LEU A 34 15.43 23.85 -12.49
N LYS A 35 15.09 24.38 -13.68
CA LYS A 35 13.69 24.55 -14.08
C LYS A 35 12.96 23.22 -14.22
N ARG A 36 13.61 22.21 -14.82
CA ARG A 36 13.03 20.87 -14.99
C ARG A 36 12.85 20.17 -13.64
N THR A 37 13.85 20.24 -12.76
CA THR A 37 13.76 19.65 -11.42
C THR A 37 12.69 20.34 -10.59
N GLN A 38 12.58 21.67 -10.66
CA GLN A 38 11.49 22.40 -10.00
C GLN A 38 10.11 21.90 -10.46
N THR A 39 9.89 21.78 -11.78
CA THR A 39 8.61 21.27 -12.28
C THR A 39 8.30 19.84 -11.82
N ALA A 40 9.32 18.97 -11.80
CA ALA A 40 9.17 17.59 -11.34
C ALA A 40 8.86 17.52 -9.84
N VAL A 41 9.53 18.33 -9.01
CA VAL A 41 9.28 18.42 -7.56
C VAL A 41 7.86 18.92 -7.28
N GLU A 42 7.40 19.96 -7.98
CA GLU A 42 6.04 20.47 -7.83
C GLU A 42 4.98 19.42 -8.23
N GLU A 43 5.22 18.70 -9.33
CA GLU A 43 4.35 17.61 -9.77
C GLU A 43 4.31 16.47 -8.74
N LEU A 44 5.46 16.04 -8.25
CA LEU A 44 5.58 15.00 -7.25
C LEU A 44 4.86 15.40 -5.96
N ARG A 45 5.05 16.63 -5.49
CA ARG A 45 4.34 17.16 -4.32
C ARG A 45 2.83 17.11 -4.51
N ARG A 46 2.31 17.57 -5.65
CA ARG A 46 0.87 17.51 -5.96
C ARG A 46 0.35 16.07 -5.98
N LYS A 47 1.11 15.11 -6.55
CA LYS A 47 0.74 13.69 -6.57
C LYS A 47 0.71 13.13 -5.14
N CYS A 48 1.72 13.41 -4.32
CA CYS A 48 1.78 13.01 -2.92
C CYS A 48 0.61 13.57 -2.11
N ASP A 49 0.26 14.85 -2.27
CA ASP A 49 -0.85 15.47 -1.54
C ASP A 49 -2.20 14.82 -1.90
N ARG A 50 -2.42 14.49 -3.18
CA ARG A 50 -3.63 13.77 -3.63
C ARG A 50 -3.72 12.37 -3.03
N LEU A 51 -2.64 11.58 -3.13
CA LEU A 51 -2.62 10.23 -2.56
C LEU A 51 -2.79 10.27 -1.04
N HIS A 52 -2.16 11.24 -0.37
CA HIS A 52 -2.30 11.43 1.06
C HIS A 52 -3.74 11.67 1.48
N ALA A 53 -4.45 12.58 0.80
CA ALA A 53 -5.86 12.87 1.07
C ALA A 53 -6.72 11.62 0.88
N HIS A 54 -6.51 10.88 -0.22
CA HIS A 54 -7.27 9.67 -0.50
C HIS A 54 -7.02 8.55 0.52
N LEU A 55 -5.77 8.32 0.91
CA LEU A 55 -5.44 7.35 1.95
C LEU A 55 -6.04 7.75 3.31
N LEU A 56 -6.03 9.05 3.63
CA LEU A 56 -6.64 9.56 4.85
C LEU A 56 -8.17 9.31 4.87
N GLU A 57 -8.87 9.53 3.76
CA GLU A 57 -10.30 9.23 3.63
C GLU A 57 -10.59 7.74 3.87
N ILE A 58 -9.79 6.85 3.27
CA ILE A 58 -9.92 5.40 3.46
C ILE A 58 -9.69 5.01 4.93
N GLU A 59 -8.64 5.57 5.55
CA GLU A 59 -8.31 5.27 6.95
C GLU A 59 -9.37 5.78 7.92
N LEU A 60 -9.91 6.98 7.70
CA LEU A 60 -11.01 7.52 8.50
C LEU A 60 -12.28 6.66 8.36
N ALA A 61 -12.59 6.20 7.15
CA ALA A 61 -13.70 5.28 6.92
C ALA A 61 -13.51 3.93 7.65
N TYR A 62 -12.26 3.54 7.93
CA TYR A 62 -11.94 2.28 8.61
C TYR A 62 -11.62 2.40 10.10
N ALA A 63 -11.44 3.61 10.64
CA ALA A 63 -11.00 3.83 12.01
C ALA A 63 -11.94 3.24 13.08
N HIS A 64 -13.25 3.15 12.80
CA HIS A 64 -14.27 2.75 13.78
C HIS A 64 -14.66 1.28 13.71
N LYS A 65 -13.81 0.41 13.15
CA LYS A 65 -14.16 -0.99 12.97
C LYS A 65 -14.20 -1.77 14.30
N PRO A 66 -15.29 -2.51 14.58
CA PRO A 66 -15.42 -3.28 15.82
C PRO A 66 -14.39 -4.41 15.89
N GLN A 67 -14.00 -4.78 17.11
CA GLN A 67 -13.12 -5.92 17.34
C GLN A 67 -13.80 -7.21 16.84
N ILE A 68 -13.02 -8.11 16.25
CA ILE A 68 -13.55 -9.37 15.68
C ILE A 68 -14.34 -10.18 16.72
N LYS A 69 -13.85 -10.21 17.96
CA LYS A 69 -14.51 -10.91 19.09
C LYS A 69 -15.86 -10.33 19.51
N ALA A 70 -16.15 -9.08 19.13
CA ALA A 70 -17.41 -8.42 19.45
C ALA A 70 -18.47 -8.60 18.34
N LEU A 71 -18.10 -9.24 17.22
CA LEU A 71 -19.00 -9.50 16.10
C LEU A 71 -19.81 -10.78 16.32
N ASN A 72 -21.10 -10.71 16.02
CA ASN A 72 -21.96 -11.90 15.97
C ASN A 72 -21.75 -12.69 14.68
N SER A 73 -22.08 -13.98 14.66
CA SER A 73 -21.90 -14.85 13.48
C SER A 73 -22.57 -14.32 12.21
N GLU A 74 -23.71 -13.63 12.36
CA GLU A 74 -24.46 -13.00 11.26
C GLU A 74 -23.78 -11.73 10.70
N GLN A 75 -22.97 -11.05 11.50
CA GLN A 75 -22.30 -9.79 11.13
C GLN A 75 -20.95 -10.03 10.45
N ILE A 76 -20.29 -11.16 10.73
CA ILE A 76 -18.98 -11.51 10.19
C ILE A 76 -18.95 -11.51 8.64
N PRO A 77 -19.93 -12.10 7.91
CA PRO A 77 -19.92 -12.08 6.44
C PRO A 77 -19.99 -10.67 5.86
N ALA A 78 -20.82 -9.79 6.43
CA ALA A 78 -20.95 -8.41 5.98
C ALA A 78 -19.65 -7.63 6.20
N GLU A 79 -18.98 -7.83 7.33
CA GLU A 79 -17.67 -7.22 7.62
C GLU A 79 -16.56 -7.72 6.69
N ILE A 80 -16.59 -8.99 6.29
CA ILE A 80 -15.66 -9.54 5.29
C ILE A 80 -15.84 -8.83 3.94
N GLU A 81 -17.07 -8.68 3.45
CA GLU A 81 -17.32 -8.00 2.17
C GLU A 81 -16.93 -6.53 2.20
N GLN A 82 -17.21 -5.81 3.30
CA GLN A 82 -16.76 -4.44 3.47
C GLN A 82 -15.23 -4.33 3.50
N ALA A 83 -14.53 -5.24 4.19
CA ALA A 83 -13.08 -5.27 4.22
C ALA A 83 -12.47 -5.60 2.84
N LYS A 84 -13.10 -6.49 2.05
CA LYS A 84 -12.69 -6.77 0.67
C LYS A 84 -12.87 -5.57 -0.24
N HIS A 85 -13.98 -4.84 -0.11
CA HIS A 85 -14.19 -3.60 -0.87
C HIS A 85 -13.10 -2.58 -0.56
N LEU A 86 -12.76 -2.41 0.72
CA LEU A 86 -11.68 -1.50 1.12
C LEU A 86 -10.32 -1.94 0.59
N LEU A 87 -10.03 -3.23 0.61
CA LEU A 87 -8.83 -3.77 -0.02
C LEU A 87 -8.80 -3.43 -1.52
N ALA A 88 -9.92 -3.57 -2.22
CA ALA A 88 -10.01 -3.20 -3.63
C ALA A 88 -9.76 -1.68 -3.86
N THR A 89 -10.30 -0.81 -3.00
CA THR A 89 -10.02 0.63 -3.05
C THR A 89 -8.56 0.97 -2.74
N LEU A 90 -7.91 0.25 -1.84
CA LEU A 90 -6.47 0.41 -1.61
C LEU A 90 -5.68 -0.07 -2.82
N MET A 91 -6.07 -1.18 -3.44
CA MET A 91 -5.39 -1.69 -4.64
C MET A 91 -5.51 -0.74 -5.84
N SER A 92 -6.58 0.05 -5.96
CA SER A 92 -6.68 1.05 -7.02
C SER A 92 -5.69 2.20 -6.85
N CYS A 93 -5.18 2.45 -5.63
CA CYS A 93 -4.15 3.45 -5.37
C CYS A 93 -2.77 3.05 -5.93
N LYS A 94 -2.57 1.77 -6.28
CA LYS A 94 -1.28 1.26 -6.74
C LYS A 94 -0.75 2.00 -7.97
N THR A 95 -1.62 2.36 -8.90
CA THR A 95 -1.24 3.13 -10.10
C THR A 95 -0.69 4.51 -9.72
N SER A 96 -1.34 5.21 -8.78
CA SER A 96 -0.87 6.50 -8.30
C SER A 96 0.46 6.40 -7.54
N ILE A 97 0.69 5.30 -6.83
CA ILE A 97 1.97 5.03 -6.14
C ILE A 97 3.09 4.80 -7.15
N ASP A 98 2.83 4.00 -8.19
CA ASP A 98 3.80 3.73 -9.25
C ASP A 98 4.17 5.03 -9.99
N ASP A 99 3.18 5.86 -10.30
CA ASP A 99 3.39 7.17 -10.91
C ASP A 99 4.22 8.10 -10.00
N ILE A 100 3.97 8.10 -8.69
CA ILE A 100 4.74 8.86 -7.70
C ILE A 100 6.19 8.36 -7.66
N GLN A 101 6.41 7.04 -7.62
CA GLN A 101 7.75 6.46 -7.60
C GLN A 101 8.52 6.77 -8.89
N GLN A 102 7.88 6.67 -10.04
CA GLN A 102 8.49 7.04 -11.32
C GLN A 102 8.84 8.53 -11.36
N THR A 103 7.95 9.40 -10.86
CA THR A 103 8.22 10.85 -10.81
C THR A 103 9.36 11.15 -9.83
N ALA A 104 9.41 10.47 -8.68
CA ALA A 104 10.49 10.59 -7.70
C ALA A 104 11.86 10.22 -8.26
N GLN A 105 11.95 9.24 -9.16
CA GLN A 105 13.21 8.90 -9.84
C GLN A 105 13.73 10.01 -10.77
N THR A 106 12.84 10.90 -11.27
CA THR A 106 13.25 12.02 -12.14
C THR A 106 13.70 13.26 -11.35
N VAL A 107 13.35 13.34 -10.06
CA VAL A 107 13.92 14.29 -9.13
C VAL A 107 15.29 13.76 -8.72
N GLU A 108 16.36 14.28 -9.32
CA GLU A 108 17.73 13.95 -8.92
C GLU A 108 17.89 14.12 -7.39
N ASN A 109 18.48 13.12 -6.72
CA ASN A 109 18.51 12.95 -5.25
C ASN A 109 19.02 14.15 -4.44
N GLU A 110 19.63 15.16 -5.08
CA GLU A 110 20.27 16.30 -4.42
C GLU A 110 19.37 17.53 -4.25
N TYR A 111 18.22 17.62 -4.93
CA TYR A 111 17.45 18.88 -4.97
C TYR A 111 16.31 18.97 -3.93
N ASP A 112 15.66 17.87 -3.54
CA ASP A 112 14.61 17.89 -2.50
C ASP A 112 14.40 16.51 -1.84
N ILE A 113 15.17 16.25 -0.79
CA ILE A 113 15.10 15.02 0.01
C ILE A 113 13.74 14.88 0.73
N HIS A 114 13.09 15.99 1.09
CA HIS A 114 11.85 15.95 1.86
C HIS A 114 10.68 15.39 1.04
N VAL A 115 10.54 15.82 -0.21
CA VAL A 115 9.48 15.33 -1.09
C VAL A 115 9.69 13.85 -1.44
N ILE A 116 10.95 13.42 -1.64
CA ILE A 116 11.28 12.01 -1.88
C ILE A 116 10.95 11.15 -0.65
N ASN A 117 11.34 11.59 0.55
CA ASN A 117 11.00 10.88 1.79
C ASN A 117 9.49 10.79 1.98
N ARG A 118 8.74 11.85 1.65
CA ARG A 118 7.28 11.84 1.72
C ARG A 118 6.66 10.82 0.76
N ALA A 119 7.19 10.69 -0.46
CA ALA A 119 6.74 9.68 -1.40
C ALA A 119 6.99 8.25 -0.87
N GLN A 120 8.15 8.00 -0.25
CA GLN A 120 8.49 6.72 0.37
C GLN A 120 7.58 6.40 1.57
N GLU A 121 7.33 7.39 2.43
CA GLU A 121 6.42 7.26 3.57
C GLU A 121 5.00 6.87 3.12
N LEU A 122 4.48 7.51 2.06
CA LEU A 122 3.17 7.17 1.50
C LEU A 122 3.12 5.74 0.95
N ASN A 123 4.19 5.28 0.30
CA ASN A 123 4.27 3.88 -0.15
C ASN A 123 4.22 2.91 1.04
N GLN A 124 5.03 3.15 2.07
CA GLN A 124 5.04 2.31 3.28
C GLN A 124 3.70 2.30 4.00
N ARG A 125 3.04 3.47 4.11
CA ARG A 125 1.72 3.60 4.72
C ARG A 125 0.67 2.82 3.92
N TRP A 126 0.71 2.88 2.59
CA TRP A 126 -0.17 2.08 1.75
C TRP A 126 0.08 0.57 1.90
N GLU A 127 1.34 0.11 1.83
CA GLU A 127 1.70 -1.31 2.01
C GLU A 127 1.21 -1.83 3.37
N HIS A 128 1.42 -1.04 4.43
CA HIS A 128 0.94 -1.36 5.77
C HIS A 128 -0.59 -1.49 5.82
N SER A 129 -1.32 -0.53 5.25
CA SER A 129 -2.78 -0.54 5.21
C SER A 129 -3.32 -1.74 4.44
N VAL A 130 -2.72 -2.08 3.28
CA VAL A 130 -3.06 -3.29 2.50
C VAL A 130 -2.83 -4.56 3.32
N GLY A 131 -1.68 -4.67 4.00
CA GLY A 131 -1.35 -5.81 4.84
C GLY A 131 -2.31 -5.97 6.02
N SER A 132 -2.60 -4.88 6.73
CA SER A 132 -3.52 -4.84 7.87
C SER A 132 -4.94 -5.28 7.50
N VAL A 133 -5.48 -4.74 6.40
CA VAL A 133 -6.82 -5.11 5.92
C VAL A 133 -6.85 -6.57 5.48
N SER A 134 -5.82 -7.04 4.76
CA SER A 134 -5.71 -8.43 4.32
C SER A 134 -5.67 -9.40 5.51
N GLN A 135 -4.88 -9.09 6.53
CA GLN A 135 -4.81 -9.88 7.76
C GLN A 135 -6.14 -9.92 8.51
N ARG A 136 -6.87 -8.80 8.53
CA ARG A 136 -8.20 -8.73 9.15
C ARG A 136 -9.22 -9.59 8.40
N ILE A 137 -9.21 -9.58 7.06
CA ILE A 137 -10.07 -10.46 6.24
C ILE A 137 -9.80 -11.92 6.60
N GLN A 138 -8.52 -12.32 6.66
CA GLN A 138 -8.13 -13.67 7.03
C GLN A 138 -8.64 -14.05 8.43
N SER A 139 -8.44 -13.17 9.41
CA SER A 139 -8.88 -13.38 10.80
C SER A 139 -10.41 -13.52 10.92
N LEU A 140 -11.17 -12.72 10.17
CA LEU A 140 -12.64 -12.82 10.10
C LEU A 140 -13.09 -14.16 9.49
N GLN A 141 -12.43 -14.60 8.41
CA GLN A 141 -12.72 -15.87 7.77
C GLN A 141 -12.42 -17.06 8.70
N ASP A 142 -11.32 -17.00 9.43
CA ASP A 142 -10.95 -18.07 10.36
C ASP A 142 -11.90 -18.10 11.57
N SER A 143 -12.31 -16.94 12.10
CA SER A 143 -13.35 -16.85 13.12
C SER A 143 -14.65 -17.52 12.65
N LEU A 144 -15.08 -17.30 11.40
CA LEU A 144 -16.28 -17.90 10.85
C LEU A 144 -16.18 -19.44 10.77
N LYS A 145 -15.01 -19.97 10.39
CA LYS A 145 -14.75 -21.42 10.37
C LYS A 145 -14.79 -22.03 11.78
N HIS A 146 -14.20 -21.35 12.77
CA HIS A 146 -14.22 -21.83 14.15
C HIS A 146 -15.63 -21.79 14.75
N THR A 147 -16.36 -20.69 14.58
CA THR A 147 -17.74 -20.57 15.07
C THR A 147 -18.65 -21.64 14.47
N THR A 148 -18.52 -21.93 13.17
CA THR A 148 -19.29 -23.02 12.55
C THR A 148 -18.91 -24.38 13.15
N SER A 149 -17.61 -24.68 13.32
CA SER A 149 -17.14 -25.90 13.97
C SER A 149 -17.63 -26.08 15.43
N ASP A 150 -17.66 -25.00 16.21
CA ASP A 150 -18.10 -25.03 17.61
C ASP A 150 -19.62 -25.25 17.72
N ILE A 151 -20.41 -24.62 16.84
CA ILE A 151 -21.85 -24.92 16.69
C ILE A 151 -22.05 -26.38 16.28
N TYR A 152 -21.17 -26.91 15.42
CA TYR A 152 -21.25 -28.31 15.04
C TYR A 152 -20.98 -29.27 16.20
N SER A 153 -20.02 -28.95 17.06
CA SER A 153 -19.56 -29.80 18.16
C SER A 153 -20.47 -29.74 19.41
N SER A 154 -21.03 -28.57 19.73
CA SER A 154 -21.89 -28.37 20.92
C SER A 154 -23.32 -28.94 20.80
N SER A 155 -23.71 -29.43 19.62
CA SER A 155 -25.05 -29.99 19.37
C SER A 155 -25.31 -31.33 20.04
N VAL A 156 -24.26 -32.01 20.50
CA VAL A 156 -24.33 -33.33 21.14
C VAL A 156 -23.49 -33.32 22.40
N GLU A 157 -23.92 -34.08 23.40
CA GLU A 157 -23.25 -34.20 24.69
C GLU A 157 -22.38 -35.46 24.71
N TYR A 158 -21.32 -35.45 25.52
CA TYR A 158 -20.49 -36.63 25.76
C TYR A 158 -21.38 -37.82 26.19
N PRO A 159 -21.20 -39.05 25.65
CA PRO A 159 -20.07 -39.54 24.86
C PRO A 159 -20.19 -39.33 23.33
N TRP A 160 -21.17 -38.58 22.86
CA TRP A 160 -21.43 -38.40 21.45
C TRP A 160 -20.68 -37.19 20.87
N GLN A 161 -20.16 -37.35 19.66
CA GLN A 161 -19.53 -36.28 18.89
C GLN A 161 -20.15 -36.23 17.48
N ARG A 162 -20.55 -35.03 17.02
CA ARG A 162 -20.98 -34.83 15.63
C ARG A 162 -19.77 -34.55 14.75
N ALA A 163 -19.71 -35.22 13.60
CA ALA A 163 -18.74 -34.98 12.54
C ALA A 163 -19.46 -34.81 11.20
N ILE A 164 -18.75 -34.32 10.18
CA ILE A 164 -19.31 -34.07 8.84
C ILE A 164 -18.47 -34.86 7.84
N ALA A 165 -19.12 -35.72 7.05
CA ALA A 165 -18.45 -36.50 6.02
C ALA A 165 -18.08 -35.62 4.81
N VAL A 166 -17.21 -36.11 3.92
CA VAL A 166 -16.74 -35.38 2.73
C VAL A 166 -17.90 -34.91 1.83
N ASN A 167 -19.01 -35.66 1.83
CA ASN A 167 -20.25 -35.32 1.12
C ASN A 167 -21.16 -34.32 1.87
N LYS A 168 -20.68 -33.69 2.95
CA LYS A 168 -21.40 -32.75 3.81
C LYS A 168 -22.58 -33.34 4.60
N ILE A 169 -22.68 -34.67 4.69
CA ILE A 169 -23.70 -35.32 5.51
C ILE A 169 -23.18 -35.43 6.96
N PRO A 170 -23.92 -34.93 7.97
CA PRO A 170 -23.52 -35.09 9.36
C PRO A 170 -23.68 -36.56 9.81
N TYR A 171 -22.73 -37.04 10.59
CA TYR A 171 -22.80 -38.33 11.28
C TYR A 171 -22.36 -38.16 12.73
N TYR A 172 -22.75 -39.10 13.59
CA TYR A 172 -22.52 -39.07 15.02
C TYR A 172 -21.62 -40.23 15.42
N ILE A 173 -20.61 -39.94 16.22
CA ILE A 173 -19.63 -40.89 16.76
C ILE A 173 -19.96 -41.08 18.24
N ASN A 174 -20.18 -42.31 18.68
CA ASN A 174 -20.30 -42.66 20.09
C ASN A 174 -18.94 -43.11 20.62
N HIS A 175 -18.35 -42.36 21.54
CA HIS A 175 -17.06 -42.70 22.14
C HIS A 175 -17.14 -43.80 23.21
N SER A 176 -18.34 -44.09 23.75
CA SER A 176 -18.53 -45.20 24.70
C SER A 176 -18.46 -46.55 24.00
N ASP A 177 -19.13 -46.68 22.86
CA ASP A 177 -19.25 -47.95 22.13
C ASP A 177 -18.36 -48.01 20.88
N GLN A 178 -17.64 -46.91 20.58
CA GLN A 178 -16.81 -46.75 19.38
C GLN A 178 -17.57 -47.01 18.07
N THR A 179 -18.83 -46.58 18.02
CA THR A 179 -19.74 -46.75 16.86
C THR A 179 -20.00 -45.44 16.14
N THR A 180 -20.35 -45.53 14.85
CA THR A 180 -20.83 -44.40 14.05
C THR A 180 -22.29 -44.62 13.66
N SER A 181 -23.11 -43.57 13.78
CA SER A 181 -24.51 -43.56 13.39
C SER A 181 -24.81 -42.34 12.53
N TRP A 182 -25.78 -42.48 11.63
CA TRP A 182 -26.31 -41.36 10.86
C TRP A 182 -27.44 -40.62 11.61
N ASP A 183 -27.99 -41.24 12.65
CA ASP A 183 -29.09 -40.71 13.44
C ASP A 183 -28.61 -39.95 14.68
N HIS A 184 -29.33 -38.89 15.05
CA HIS A 184 -29.01 -38.07 16.23
C HIS A 184 -29.35 -38.84 17.52
N PRO A 185 -28.48 -38.88 18.54
CA PRO A 185 -28.67 -39.67 19.77
C PRO A 185 -29.80 -39.19 20.71
N LYS A 186 -30.58 -38.18 20.30
CA LYS A 186 -31.75 -37.64 21.05
C LYS A 186 -33.08 -37.97 20.35
N MET A 187 -33.06 -38.77 19.27
CA MET A 187 -34.25 -39.27 18.57
C MET A 187 -34.76 -40.56 19.20
#